data_AF-A0A1I6Z0Z5-F1
#
_entry.id   AF-A0A1I6Z0Z5-F1
#
_cell.length_a   1.000
_cell.length_b   1.000
_cell.length_c   1.000
_cell.angle_alpha   90.00
_cell.angle_beta   90.00
_cell.angle_gamma   90.00
#
_symmetry.space_group_name_H-M   'P 1'
#
loop_
_entity.id
_entity.type
_entity.pdbx_description
1 polymer ?
#
loop_
_entity_poly.entity_id
_entity_poly.type
_entity_poly.pdbx_seq_one_letter_code
_entity_poly.pdbx_strand_id
1 'polypeptide(L)'
;MDSGVEHLTDLGLVNYVQHPSNKDYIVYRFADKKRAISFESALKEHKIWFEKSEDTPRTKTFYLYGIHKRDNKKVSHLNFTVEAAHRSFLIKNNFFRYFVLLFVTAMITLACMGYCAHQKVLEEKTLEIQNTQ
;
A
#
# COMPACT_ATOMS: atom_id res chain seq x y z
N MET A 1 1.04 25.16 -20.59
CA MET A 1 -0.27 25.17 -19.91
C MET A 1 -0.09 24.30 -18.68
N ASP A 2 -0.19 24.92 -17.51
CA ASP A 2 0.00 24.26 -16.23
C ASP A 2 -1.24 23.40 -15.96
N SER A 3 -1.17 22.11 -16.30
CA SER A 3 -2.23 21.17 -15.94
C SER A 3 -2.19 21.05 -14.43
N GLY A 4 -3.16 21.68 -13.74
CA GLY A 4 -3.32 21.66 -12.27
C GLY A 4 -3.56 20.28 -11.64
N VAL A 5 -3.08 19.23 -12.29
CA VAL A 5 -3.04 17.82 -11.89
C VAL A 5 -1.68 17.48 -11.26
N GLU A 6 -0.64 18.31 -11.49
CA GLU A 6 0.70 18.16 -10.88
C GLU A 6 0.85 19.02 -9.60
N HIS A 7 0.08 18.71 -8.55
CA HIS A 7 0.43 19.22 -7.22
C HIS A 7 1.65 18.46 -6.68
N LEU A 8 2.81 19.11 -6.70
CA LEU A 8 4.11 18.62 -6.16
C LEU A 8 4.06 18.19 -4.68
N THR A 9 2.99 18.57 -3.96
CA THR A 9 2.75 18.25 -2.54
C THR A 9 1.94 16.97 -2.32
N ASP A 10 1.40 16.38 -3.38
CA ASP A 10 0.72 15.10 -3.28
C ASP A 10 1.79 14.01 -3.34
N LEU A 11 2.16 13.46 -2.17
CA LEU A 11 3.24 12.48 -1.94
C LEU A 11 3.08 11.15 -2.72
N GLY A 12 2.23 11.11 -3.75
CA GLY A 12 1.94 9.94 -4.58
C GLY A 12 1.21 8.84 -3.82
N LEU A 13 0.70 9.14 -2.62
CA LEU A 13 0.03 8.18 -1.74
C LEU A 13 -1.34 7.77 -2.30
N VAL A 14 -1.99 8.69 -3.02
CA VAL A 14 -3.27 8.45 -3.70
C VAL A 14 -3.16 8.75 -5.19
N ASN A 15 -3.91 7.97 -5.95
CA ASN A 15 -3.95 8.03 -7.40
C ASN A 15 -5.20 8.77 -7.91
N TYR A 16 -5.84 9.59 -7.08
CA TYR A 16 -6.99 10.39 -7.47
C TYR A 16 -6.90 11.82 -6.96
N VAL A 17 -7.39 12.76 -7.76
CA VAL A 17 -7.42 14.19 -7.44
C VAL A 17 -8.77 14.78 -7.85
N GLN A 18 -9.16 15.89 -7.23
CA GLN A 18 -10.34 16.62 -7.69
C GLN A 18 -10.04 17.27 -9.06
N HIS A 19 -11.00 17.24 -9.98
CA HIS A 19 -10.80 17.83 -11.30
C HIS A 19 -10.62 19.37 -11.19
N PRO A 20 -9.59 19.95 -11.82
CA PRO A 20 -9.25 21.38 -11.63
C PRO A 20 -10.35 22.32 -12.14
N SER A 21 -10.96 22.00 -13.28
CA SER A 21 -12.02 22.83 -13.89
C SER A 21 -13.45 22.54 -13.39
N ASN A 22 -13.74 21.34 -12.87
CA ASN A 22 -15.09 20.93 -12.49
C ASN A 22 -15.09 20.11 -11.19
N LYS A 23 -15.54 20.71 -10.10
CA LYS A 23 -15.51 20.10 -8.75
C LYS A 23 -16.41 18.87 -8.58
N ASP A 24 -17.33 18.63 -9.51
CA ASP A 24 -18.23 17.47 -9.51
C ASP A 24 -17.57 16.19 -10.02
N TYR A 25 -16.35 16.30 -10.56
CA TYR A 25 -15.57 15.18 -11.05
C TYR A 25 -14.30 14.95 -10.23
N ILE A 26 -13.94 13.68 -10.12
CA ILE A 26 -12.71 13.19 -9.52
C ILE A 26 -11.94 12.45 -10.60
N VAL A 27 -10.68 12.79 -10.76
CA VAL A 27 -9.80 12.24 -11.79
C VAL A 27 -8.89 11.20 -11.14
N TYR A 28 -9.01 9.96 -11.59
CA TYR A 28 -8.10 8.88 -11.24
C TYR A 28 -6.96 8.82 -12.26
N ARG A 29 -5.70 8.80 -11.80
CA ARG A 29 -4.48 8.81 -12.62
C ARG A 29 -3.71 7.51 -12.47
N PHE A 30 -3.30 6.91 -13.58
CA PHE A 30 -2.49 5.69 -13.58
C PHE A 30 -1.27 5.85 -14.48
N ALA A 31 -0.08 5.59 -13.93
CA ALA A 31 1.17 5.58 -14.70
C ALA A 31 1.42 4.23 -15.42
N ASP A 32 0.79 3.15 -14.94
CA ASP A 32 0.91 1.81 -15.54
C ASP A 32 -0.33 1.49 -16.37
N LYS A 33 -0.11 1.18 -17.65
CA LYS A 33 -1.15 0.79 -18.59
C LYS A 33 -1.92 -0.45 -18.13
N LYS A 34 -1.28 -1.43 -17.49
CA LYS A 34 -1.94 -2.66 -17.04
C LYS A 34 -2.96 -2.38 -15.93
N ARG A 35 -2.58 -1.52 -14.97
CA ARG A 35 -3.47 -1.03 -13.91
C ARG A 35 -4.63 -0.23 -14.49
N ALA A 36 -4.35 0.69 -15.41
CA ALA A 36 -5.37 1.49 -16.10
C ALA A 36 -6.43 0.61 -16.80
N ILE A 37 -5.99 -0.39 -17.56
CA ILE A 37 -6.89 -1.35 -18.24
C ILE A 37 -7.72 -2.14 -17.23
N SER A 38 -7.13 -2.58 -16.13
CA SER A 38 -7.85 -3.33 -15.08
C SER A 38 -8.93 -2.47 -14.42
N PHE A 39 -8.63 -1.21 -14.16
CA PHE A 39 -9.57 -0.24 -13.62
C PHE A 39 -10.71 0.05 -14.61
N GLU A 40 -10.39 0.26 -15.89
CA GLU A 40 -11.38 0.48 -16.95
C GLU A 40 -12.36 -0.72 -17.07
N SER A 41 -11.85 -1.94 -17.00
CA SER A 41 -12.68 -3.16 -16.99
C SER A 41 -13.60 -3.20 -15.78
N ALA A 42 -13.09 -2.87 -14.59
CA ALA A 42 -13.89 -2.84 -13.36
C ALA A 42 -15.03 -1.80 -13.42
N LEU A 43 -14.78 -0.62 -14.01
CA LEU A 43 -15.80 0.40 -14.23
C LEU A 43 -16.89 -0.07 -15.19
N LYS A 44 -16.50 -0.72 -16.30
CA LYS A 44 -17.44 -1.27 -17.30
C LYS A 44 -18.32 -2.37 -16.70
N GLU A 45 -17.73 -3.28 -15.93
CA GLU A 45 -18.45 -4.36 -15.24
C GLU A 45 -19.53 -3.82 -14.30
N HIS A 46 -19.21 -2.75 -13.57
CA HIS A 46 -20.14 -2.10 -12.63
C HIS A 46 -21.07 -1.06 -13.28
N LYS A 47 -21.03 -0.91 -14.62
CA LYS A 47 -21.83 0.04 -15.41
C LYS A 47 -21.67 1.50 -14.93
N ILE A 48 -20.46 1.87 -14.53
CA ILE A 48 -20.15 3.22 -14.07
C ILE A 48 -19.72 4.06 -15.27
N TRP A 49 -20.33 5.23 -15.44
CA TRP A 49 -19.93 6.17 -16.48
C TRP A 49 -18.60 6.84 -16.11
N PHE A 50 -17.70 6.96 -17.08
CA PHE A 50 -16.41 7.61 -16.91
C PHE A 50 -15.99 8.34 -18.20
N GLU A 51 -15.20 9.38 -18.02
CA GLU A 51 -14.48 10.05 -19.11
C GLU A 51 -13.04 9.55 -19.13
N LYS A 52 -12.52 9.22 -20.31
CA LYS A 52 -11.14 8.75 -20.48
C LYS A 52 -10.33 9.82 -21.17
N SER A 53 -9.16 10.13 -20.62
CA SER A 53 -8.16 10.99 -21.24
C SER A 53 -6.77 10.39 -21.04
N GLU A 54 -5.83 10.80 -21.87
CA GLU A 54 -4.42 10.42 -21.74
C GLU A 54 -3.62 11.71 -21.73
N ASP A 55 -2.77 11.87 -20.71
CA ASP A 55 -1.84 12.98 -20.64
C ASP A 55 -0.43 12.43 -20.86
N THR A 56 0.31 13.03 -21.79
CA THR A 56 1.69 12.67 -22.09
C THR A 56 2.61 13.84 -21.78
N PRO A 57 2.76 14.25 -20.50
CA PRO A 57 3.83 15.15 -20.12
C PRO A 57 5.16 14.45 -20.40
N ARG A 58 6.15 15.24 -20.84
CA ARG A 58 7.43 14.85 -21.49
C ARG A 58 8.19 13.63 -20.91
N THR A 59 7.87 13.17 -19.70
CA THR A 59 8.55 12.12 -18.94
C THR A 59 7.76 10.80 -18.84
N LYS A 60 6.43 10.82 -18.73
CA LYS A 60 5.60 9.60 -18.55
C LYS A 60 4.16 9.82 -19.04
N THR A 61 3.60 8.80 -19.69
CA THR A 61 2.18 8.74 -20.03
C THR A 61 1.35 8.42 -18.80
N PHE A 62 0.35 9.26 -18.51
CA PHE A 62 -0.67 9.02 -17.50
C PHE A 62 -2.01 8.74 -18.17
N TYR A 63 -2.67 7.68 -17.73
CA TYR A 63 -4.04 7.35 -18.10
C TYR A 63 -4.97 7.97 -17.05
N LEU A 64 -5.88 8.84 -17.52
CA LEU A 64 -6.77 9.63 -16.68
C LEU A 64 -8.22 9.15 -16.87
N TYR A 65 -8.92 8.97 -15.75
CA TYR A 65 -10.32 8.60 -15.71
C TYR A 65 -11.12 9.60 -14.86
N GLY A 66 -11.95 10.41 -15.50
CA GLY A 66 -12.85 11.37 -14.87
C GLY A 66 -14.15 10.70 -14.46
N ILE A 67 -14.47 10.76 -13.17
CA ILE A 67 -15.62 10.07 -12.58
C ILE A 67 -16.45 11.05 -11.76
N HIS A 68 -17.77 10.98 -11.92
CA HIS A 68 -18.66 11.86 -11.17
C HIS A 68 -18.62 11.52 -9.67
N LYS A 69 -18.51 12.55 -8.85
CA LYS A 69 -18.45 12.47 -7.38
C LYS A 69 -19.54 11.62 -6.73
N ARG A 70 -20.73 11.50 -7.35
CA ARG A 70 -21.84 10.66 -6.87
C ARG A 70 -21.46 9.18 -6.75
N ASP A 71 -20.60 8.70 -7.66
CA ASP A 71 -20.18 7.29 -7.74
C ASP A 71 -18.83 7.06 -7.04
N ASN A 72 -18.21 8.11 -6.51
CA ASN A 72 -16.86 8.08 -5.95
C ASN A 72 -16.67 7.04 -4.84
N LYS A 73 -17.65 6.85 -3.96
CA LYS A 73 -17.53 5.86 -2.88
C LYS A 73 -17.35 4.44 -3.43
N LYS A 74 -18.11 4.08 -4.47
CA LYS A 74 -18.02 2.75 -5.11
C LYS A 74 -16.72 2.62 -5.89
N VAL A 75 -16.38 3.65 -6.64
CA VAL A 75 -15.17 3.68 -7.47
C VAL A 75 -13.90 3.67 -6.64
N SER A 76 -13.86 4.38 -5.51
CA SER A 76 -12.72 4.36 -4.60
C SER A 76 -12.47 2.95 -4.07
N HIS A 77 -13.52 2.19 -3.76
CA HIS A 77 -13.38 0.79 -3.38
C HIS A 77 -12.83 -0.07 -4.53
N LEU A 78 -13.39 0.07 -5.73
CA LEU A 78 -12.90 -0.62 -6.94
C LEU A 78 -11.42 -0.30 -7.21
N ASN A 79 -11.03 0.96 -7.05
CA ASN A 79 -9.67 1.41 -7.18
C ASN A 79 -8.75 0.69 -6.19
N PHE A 80 -9.12 0.61 -4.90
CA PHE A 80 -8.32 -0.13 -3.92
C PHE A 80 -8.22 -1.62 -4.24
N THR A 81 -9.28 -2.24 -4.77
CA THR A 81 -9.25 -3.65 -5.20
C THR A 81 -8.28 -3.84 -6.37
N VAL A 82 -8.29 -2.95 -7.36
CA VAL A 82 -7.35 -2.97 -8.48
C VAL A 82 -5.92 -2.74 -8.00
N GLU A 83 -5.69 -1.77 -7.12
CA GLU A 83 -4.37 -1.52 -6.52
C GLU A 83 -3.85 -2.74 -5.74
N ALA A 84 -4.72 -3.40 -4.97
CA ALA A 84 -4.35 -4.60 -4.23
C ALA A 84 -3.97 -5.76 -5.17
N ALA A 85 -4.69 -5.94 -6.29
CA ALA A 85 -4.40 -6.98 -7.27
C ALA A 85 -3.05 -6.77 -8.00
N HIS A 86 -2.64 -5.52 -8.18
CA HIS A 86 -1.39 -5.15 -8.85
C HIS A 86 -0.24 -4.84 -7.89
N ARG A 87 -0.46 -4.89 -6.58
CA ARG A 87 0.57 -4.61 -5.58
C ARG A 87 1.64 -5.71 -5.61
N SER A 88 2.88 -5.31 -5.86
CA SER A 88 4.02 -6.20 -5.65
C SER A 88 4.28 -6.38 -4.15
N PHE A 89 4.77 -7.56 -3.77
CA PHE A 89 5.26 -7.79 -2.41
C PHE A 89 6.34 -6.76 -2.06
N LEU A 90 6.31 -6.28 -0.80
CA LEU A 90 7.28 -5.30 -0.27
C LEU A 90 8.73 -5.70 -0.56
N ILE A 91 9.02 -7.00 -0.51
CA ILE A 91 10.31 -7.57 -0.90
C ILE A 91 10.10 -8.42 -2.14
N LYS A 92 10.43 -7.88 -3.32
CA LYS A 92 10.29 -8.57 -4.61
C LYS A 92 11.17 -9.83 -4.70
N ASN A 93 12.34 -9.83 -4.07
CA ASN A 93 13.25 -10.97 -4.08
C ASN A 93 12.80 -12.07 -3.10
N ASN A 94 12.44 -13.24 -3.64
CA ASN A 94 11.97 -14.36 -2.83
C ASN A 94 13.01 -14.82 -1.81
N PHE A 95 14.30 -14.86 -2.18
CA PHE A 95 15.37 -15.27 -1.26
C PHE A 95 15.47 -14.33 -0.05
N PHE A 96 15.56 -13.03 -0.30
CA PHE A 96 15.67 -12.03 0.76
C PHE A 96 14.43 -12.01 1.65
N ARG A 97 13.24 -12.25 1.08
CA ARG A 97 11.99 -12.33 1.85
C ARG A 97 12.06 -13.43 2.91
N TYR A 98 12.46 -14.64 2.52
CA TYR A 98 12.59 -15.75 3.47
C TYR A 98 13.76 -15.59 4.42
N PHE A 99 14.87 -15.00 3.97
CA PHE A 99 16.01 -14.68 4.82
C PHE A 99 15.61 -13.77 5.99
N VAL A 100 14.93 -12.65 5.70
CA VAL A 100 14.48 -11.71 6.75
C VAL A 100 13.48 -12.38 7.69
N LEU A 101 12.53 -13.16 7.15
CA LEU A 101 11.54 -13.87 7.96
C LEU A 101 12.20 -14.88 8.91
N LEU A 102 13.16 -15.67 8.40
CA LEU A 102 13.94 -16.61 9.21
C LEU A 102 14.75 -15.89 10.28
N PHE A 103 15.45 -14.81 9.91
CA PHE A 103 16.30 -14.05 10.81
C PHE A 103 15.51 -13.45 11.99
N VAL A 104 14.38 -12.81 11.72
CA VAL A 104 13.52 -12.23 12.76
C VAL A 104 12.94 -13.34 13.65
N THR A 105 12.49 -14.45 13.05
CA THR A 105 11.98 -15.60 13.81
C THR A 105 13.07 -16.15 14.73
N ALA A 106 14.30 -16.30 14.24
CA ALA A 106 15.44 -16.78 15.02
C ALA A 106 15.75 -15.84 16.19
N MET A 107 15.74 -14.52 15.96
CA MET A 107 15.93 -13.52 17.03
C MET A 107 14.86 -13.64 18.12
N ILE A 108 13.60 -13.79 17.73
CA ILE A 108 12.49 -13.97 18.68
C ILE A 108 12.68 -15.27 19.47
N THR A 109 13.03 -16.38 18.81
CA THR A 109 13.27 -17.65 19.52
C THR A 109 14.43 -17.55 20.49
N LEU A 110 15.53 -16.89 20.11
CA LEU A 110 16.67 -16.66 21.00
C LEU A 110 16.29 -15.78 22.20
N ALA A 111 15.51 -14.73 21.98
CA ALA A 111 15.03 -13.87 23.05
C ALA A 111 14.14 -14.65 24.05
N CYS A 112 13.22 -15.48 23.54
CA CYS A 112 12.38 -16.33 24.38
C CYS A 112 13.21 -17.36 25.16
N MET A 113 14.16 -18.03 24.52
CA MET A 113 15.04 -18.99 25.19
C MET A 113 15.90 -18.31 26.26
N GLY A 114 16.48 -17.14 25.95
CA GLY A 114 17.26 -16.35 26.90
C GLY A 114 16.43 -15.91 28.10
N TYR A 115 15.18 -15.48 27.88
CA TYR A 115 14.26 -15.12 28.95
C TYR A 115 13.95 -16.31 29.88
N CYS A 116 13.60 -17.47 29.31
CA CYS A 116 13.31 -18.66 30.09
C CYS A 116 14.53 -19.19 30.86
N ALA A 117 15.73 -19.13 30.26
CA ALA A 117 16.97 -19.53 30.93
C ALA A 117 17.33 -18.58 32.08
N HIS A 118 17.14 -17.27 31.88
CA HIS A 118 17.42 -16.26 32.90
C HIS A 118 16.53 -16.40 34.14
N GLN A 119 15.25 -16.73 33.96
CA GLN A 119 14.31 -16.93 35.08
C GLN A 119 14.76 -18.04 36.03
N LYS A 120 15.25 -19.18 35.52
CA LYS A 120 15.73 -20.29 36.36
C LYS A 120 16.90 -19.87 37.26
N VAL A 121 17.83 -19.10 36.71
CA VAL A 121 18.98 -18.58 37.46
C VAL A 121 18.54 -17.61 38.55
N LEU A 122 17.50 -16.81 38.30
CA LEU A 122 16.95 -15.91 39.31
C LEU A 122 16.26 -16.68 40.44
N GLU A 123 15.52 -17.74 40.12
CA GLU A 123 14.87 -18.61 41.11
C GLU A 123 15.89 -19.27 42.04
N GLU A 124 16.95 -19.87 41.49
CA GLU A 124 18.04 -20.49 42.25
C GLU A 124 18.71 -19.50 43.20
N LYS A 125 19.08 -18.31 42.70
CA LYS A 125 19.70 -17.27 43.53
C LYS A 125 18.78 -16.76 44.64
N THR A 126 17.47 -16.69 44.39
CA THR A 126 16.50 -16.25 45.40
C THR A 126 16.41 -17.28 46.53
N LEU A 127 16.45 -18.58 46.20
CA LEU A 127 16.47 -19.67 47.18
C LEU A 127 17.76 -19.68 48.03
N GLU A 128 18.92 -19.45 47.42
CA GLU A 128 20.19 -19.33 48.16
C GLU A 128 20.18 -18.19 49.17
N ILE A 129 19.66 -17.02 48.79
CA ILE A 129 19.53 -15.86 49.68
C ILE A 129 18.62 -16.18 50.88
N GLN A 130 17.51 -16.88 50.66
CA GLN A 130 16.59 -17.28 51.73
C GLN A 130 17.21 -18.29 52.71
N ASN A 131 18.03 -19.22 52.22
CA ASN A 131 18.68 -20.23 53.07
C ASN A 131 19.88 -19.69 53.87
N THR A 132 20.40 -18.51 53.50
CA THR A 132 21.54 -17.86 54.16
C THR A 132 21.10 -16.84 55.23
N GLN A 133 19.81 -16.49 55.29
CA GLN A 133 19.19 -15.63 56.31
C GLN A 133 18.59 -16.46 57.45
#